data_AF-A0A386HT50-F1
#
_entry.id   AF-A0A386HT50-F1
#
_cell.length_a   1.000
_cell.length_b   1.000
_cell.length_c   1.000
_cell.angle_alpha   90.00
_cell.angle_beta   90.00
_cell.angle_gamma   90.00
#
_symmetry.space_group_name_H-M   'P 1'
#
loop_
_entity.id
_entity.type
_entity.pdbx_description
1 polymer ?
#
loop_
_entity_poly.entity_id
_entity_poly.type
_entity_poly.pdbx_seq_one_letter_code
_entity_poly.pdbx_strand_id
1 'polypeptide(L)' 'MGIIITAKKSRNKQKVWYTFEWGKESDQRKAAGIFTYVKPKDAIQKNFNKEALAILENKKV' A
#
# COMPACT_ATOMS: atom_id res chain seq x y z
N MET A 1 -4.69 19.22 0.93
CA MET A 1 -5.47 18.05 0.45
C MET A 1 -4.82 16.80 1.01
N GLY A 2 -5.48 16.10 1.93
CA GLY A 2 -4.91 14.90 2.56
C GLY A 2 -5.04 13.68 1.67
N ILE A 3 -4.03 12.80 1.70
CA ILE A 3 -4.06 11.50 1.03
C ILE A 3 -4.74 10.50 1.97
N ILE A 4 -5.84 9.88 1.54
CA ILE A 4 -6.46 8.80 2.30
C ILE A 4 -5.78 7.49 1.87
N ILE A 5 -5.28 6.73 2.85
CA ILE A 5 -4.63 5.44 2.59
C ILE A 5 -5.54 4.31 3.04
N THR A 6 -6.10 3.58 2.08
CA THR A 6 -6.98 2.43 2.35
C THR A 6 -6.19 1.13 2.26
N ALA A 7 -6.10 0.39 3.36
CA ALA A 7 -5.43 -0.90 3.42
C ALA A 7 -6.41 -2.07 3.23
N LYS A 8 -6.12 -2.96 2.28
CA LYS A 8 -6.91 -4.18 2.02
C LYS A 8 -6.01 -5.39 1.85
N LYS A 9 -6.32 -6.48 2.55
CA LYS A 9 -5.62 -7.76 2.36
C LYS A 9 -5.99 -8.38 1.01
N SER A 10 -5.02 -9.02 0.35
CA SER A 10 -5.27 -9.83 -0.84
C SER A 10 -6.19 -11.01 -0.52
N ARG A 11 -6.86 -11.56 -1.54
CA ARG A 11 -7.78 -12.71 -1.39
C ARG A 11 -7.12 -13.90 -0.69
N ASN A 12 -5.85 -14.16 -1.01
CA ASN A 12 -5.04 -15.23 -0.41
C ASN A 12 -4.39 -14.84 0.93
N LYS A 13 -4.64 -13.63 1.46
CA LYS A 13 -4.11 -13.10 2.72
C LYS A 13 -2.57 -13.04 2.81
N GLN A 14 -1.85 -13.17 1.69
CA GLN A 14 -0.38 -13.12 1.66
C GLN A 14 0.18 -11.71 1.53
N LYS A 15 -0.62 -10.77 1.03
CA LYS A 15 -0.22 -9.38 0.79
C LYS A 15 -1.22 -8.40 1.39
N VAL A 16 -0.73 -7.24 1.83
CA VAL A 16 -1.57 -6.09 2.19
C VAL A 16 -1.37 -5.04 1.11
N TRP A 17 -2.45 -4.61 0.47
CA TRP A 17 -2.45 -3.54 -0.52
C TRP A 17 -2.89 -2.25 0.12
N TYR A 18 -2.09 -1.21 -0.04
CA TYR A 18 -2.37 0.16 0.35
C TYR A 18 -2.72 0.93 -0.92
N THR A 19 -3.95 1.42 -1.00
CA THR A 19 -4.40 2.29 -2.09
C THR A 19 -4.30 3.74 -1.65
N PHE A 20 -3.75 4.61 -2.49
CA PHE A 20 -3.78 6.05 -2.30
C PHE A 20 -5.04 6.63 -2.95
N GLU A 21 -5.86 7.29 -2.14
CA GLU A 21 -7.10 7.94 -2.57
C GLU A 21 -6.95 9.45 -2.36
N TRP A 22 -6.94 10.20 -3.47
CA TRP A 22 -6.87 11.66 -3.50
C TRP A 22 -8.23 12.22 -3.91
N GLY A 23 -9.07 12.63 -2.96
CA GLY A 23 -10.35 13.30 -3.26
C GLY A 23 -11.24 12.54 -4.25
N LYS A 24 -11.22 11.20 -4.18
CA LYS A 24 -11.80 10.34 -5.22
C LYS A 24 -13.33 10.37 -5.17
N GLU A 25 -13.98 10.76 -6.27
CA GLU A 25 -15.42 10.54 -6.45
C GLU A 25 -15.73 9.06 -6.74
N SER A 26 -17.00 8.66 -6.59
CA SER A 26 -17.49 7.26 -6.54
C SER A 26 -17.04 6.34 -7.70
N ASP A 27 -16.49 6.85 -8.79
CA ASP A 27 -16.18 6.07 -10.00
C ASP A 27 -14.79 6.30 -10.60
N GLN A 28 -13.92 7.06 -9.93
CA GLN A 28 -12.58 7.32 -10.45
C GLN A 28 -11.64 6.13 -10.22
N ARG A 29 -10.71 5.86 -11.16
CA ARG A 29 -9.72 4.79 -10.98
C ARG A 29 -8.82 5.08 -9.78
N LYS A 30 -8.49 4.03 -9.03
CA LYS A 30 -7.50 4.11 -7.94
C LYS A 30 -6.17 4.59 -8.53
N ALA A 31 -5.69 5.75 -8.09
CA ALA A 31 -4.60 6.46 -8.75
C ALA A 31 -3.26 5.73 -8.63
N ALA A 32 -2.97 5.14 -7.47
CA ALA A 32 -1.78 4.33 -7.24
C ALA A 32 -1.94 3.48 -5.98
N GLY A 33 -1.16 2.41 -5.86
CA GLY A 33 -1.09 1.62 -4.63
C GLY A 33 0.24 0.91 -4.48
N ILE A 34 0.59 0.62 -3.23
CA ILE A 34 1.77 -0.16 -2.84
C ILE A 34 1.29 -1.39 -2.10
N PHE A 35 2.02 -2.49 -2.15
CA PHE A 35 1.73 -3.64 -1.32
C PHE A 35 2.90 -3.98 -0.41
N THR A 36 2.61 -4.69 0.67
CA THR A 36 3.62 -5.37 1.49
C THR A 36 3.28 -6.85 1.64
N TYR A 37 4.29 -7.68 1.82
CA TYR A 37 4.13 -9.08 2.14
C TYR A 37 3.77 -9.24 3.63
N VAL A 38 2.71 -10.00 3.93
CA VAL A 38 2.29 -10.30 5.31
C VAL A 38 3.32 -11.18 6.02
N LYS A 39 3.88 -12.15 5.29
CA LYS A 39 4.94 -13.05 5.76
C LYS A 39 6.06 -13.08 4.71
N PRO A 40 7.02 -12.14 4.74
CA PRO A 40 8.11 -12.12 3.78
C PRO A 40 8.99 -13.36 3.99
N LYS A 41 9.23 -14.12 2.93
CA LYS A 41 9.98 -15.38 2.98
C LYS A 41 11.48 -15.15 2.90
N ASP A 42 11.90 -14.27 2.00
CA ASP A 42 13.31 -14.05 1.66
C ASP A 42 13.77 -12.63 1.99
N ALA A 43 15.09 -12.41 2.03
CA ALA A 43 15.69 -11.10 2.28
C ALA A 43 15.18 -10.03 1.30
N ILE A 44 14.93 -10.40 0.04
CA ILE A 44 14.37 -9.51 -0.99
C ILE A 44 12.99 -9.00 -0.58
N GLN A 45 12.10 -9.90 -0.11
CA GLN A 45 10.75 -9.52 0.32
C GLN A 45 10.77 -8.66 1.58
N LYS A 46 11.73 -8.90 2.48
CA LYS A 46 11.93 -8.06 3.67
C LYS A 46 12.39 -6.65 3.29
N ASN A 47 13.35 -6.53 2.37
CA ASN A 47 13.84 -5.22 1.90
C ASN A 47 12.75 -4.46 1.14
N PHE A 48 12.00 -5.14 0.26
CA PHE A 48 10.85 -4.55 -0.41
C PHE A 48 9.82 -4.00 0.59
N ASN A 49 9.52 -4.74 1.66
CA ASN A 49 8.62 -4.25 2.70
C ASN A 49 9.15 -3.00 3.40
N LYS A 50 10.46 -2.90 3.66
CA LYS A 50 11.07 -1.71 4.27
C LYS A 50 10.92 -0.48 3.37
N GLU A 51 11.25 -0.61 2.09
CA GLU A 51 11.11 0.47 1.10
C GLU A 51 9.64 0.89 0.94
N ALA A 52 8.73 -0.09 0.85
CA ALA A 52 7.29 0.16 0.76
C ALA A 52 6.76 0.92 2.00
N LEU A 53 7.23 0.57 3.20
CA LEU A 53 6.84 1.27 4.44
C LEU A 53 7.37 2.71 4.48
N ALA A 54 8.62 2.94 4.07
CA ALA A 54 9.18 4.29 3.98
C ALA A 54 8.38 5.19 3.03
N ILE A 55 7.95 4.65 1.88
CA ILE A 55 7.10 5.40 0.94
C ILE A 55 5.72 5.69 1.54
N LEU A 56 5.13 4.74 2.28
CA LEU A 56 3.84 4.94 2.95
C LEU A 56 3.93 6.02 4.03
N GLU A 57 5.02 6.07 4.79
CA GLU A 57 5.26 7.10 5.79
C GLU A 57 5.39 8.49 5.14
N ASN A 58 6.18 8.60 4.08
CA ASN A 58 6.34 9.86 3.35
C ASN A 58 5.03 10.37 2.72
N LYS A 59 4.10 9.48 2.38
CA LYS A 59 2.80 9.84 1.78
C LYS A 59 1.70 10.13 2.81
N LYS A 60 1.95 9.92 4.10
CA LYS A 60 1.04 10.32 5.18
C LYS A 60 1.16 11.80 5.54
N VAL A 61 2.21 12.48 5.06
CA VAL A 61 2.51 13.90 5.31
C VAL A 61 1.57 14.81 4.53
#